data_AF-A0A1U9NV08-F1
#
_entry.id   AF-A0A1U9NV08-F1
#
_cell.length_a   1.000
_cell.length_b   1.000
_cell.length_c   1.000
_cell.angle_alpha   90.00
_cell.angle_beta   90.00
_cell.angle_gamma   90.00
#
_symmetry.space_group_name_H-M   'P 1'
#
loop_
_entity.id
_entity.type
_entity.pdbx_description
1 polymer ?
#
loop_
_entity_poly.entity_id
_entity_poly.type
_entity_poly.pdbx_seq_one_letter_code
_entity_poly.pdbx_strand_id
1 'polypeptide(L)'
;MTTHLPTCACCGDALADERRIDFGFNLPDAALGAPEEALHRLGVRALLRVDGVGCFIRCLLPVRLTRDTELVLGAWTEVDEATLRRAHELWEQPGYADLSVEGTFANRVQPWGDDLLGAAVTAKVTDPEELPCVVEVRHPVASRVLTRTWDRDHVLSRFPQPLPVDVRTDLGGRWSVLRTAGLGASFADGADHFTAPDRSASVSLMRDDVPGRAPEDFLTALLSGAPDTRPAQRVREPLGGGVRYAFWLTPQDSGRPRHEFYGMAVAPGIAAGLHCSYEDPADLAWAQRIWRSLDHAVNTR
;
A
#
# COMPACT_ATOMS: atom_id res chain seq x y z
N MET A 1 -21.71 8.13 19.75
CA MET A 1 -20.54 8.32 18.86
C MET A 1 -19.58 7.20 19.16
N THR A 2 -19.71 6.09 18.45
CA THR A 2 -18.84 4.94 18.62
C THR A 2 -17.61 5.19 17.76
N THR A 3 -16.52 5.63 18.39
CA THR A 3 -15.21 5.70 17.74
C THR A 3 -14.81 4.27 17.41
N HIS A 4 -15.00 3.86 16.15
CA HIS A 4 -14.39 2.66 15.64
C HIS A 4 -12.88 2.92 15.61
N LEU A 5 -12.15 2.30 16.54
CA LEU A 5 -10.70 2.22 16.43
C LEU A 5 -10.38 1.56 15.08
N PRO A 6 -9.55 2.19 14.23
CA PRO A 6 -9.20 1.59 12.95
C PRO A 6 -8.52 0.26 13.22
N THR A 7 -8.97 -0.80 12.56
CA THR A 7 -8.41 -2.14 12.72
C THR A 7 -7.34 -2.40 11.66
N CYS A 8 -6.29 -3.13 12.02
CA CYS A 8 -5.26 -3.58 11.11
C CYS A 8 -5.90 -4.46 10.03
N ALA A 9 -5.73 -4.11 8.76
CA ALA A 9 -6.31 -4.90 7.67
C ALA A 9 -5.63 -6.27 7.47
N CYS A 10 -4.48 -6.51 8.09
CA CYS A 10 -3.79 -7.79 8.03
C CYS A 10 -4.33 -8.82 9.04
N CYS A 11 -4.70 -8.40 10.25
CA CYS A 11 -5.09 -9.31 11.33
C CYS A 11 -6.43 -8.98 12.01
N GLY A 12 -7.00 -7.80 11.77
CA GLY A 12 -8.25 -7.34 12.37
C GLY A 12 -8.12 -6.71 13.75
N ASP A 13 -6.93 -6.65 14.33
CA ASP A 13 -6.70 -6.08 15.67
C ASP A 13 -6.85 -4.55 15.66
N ALA A 14 -7.34 -3.97 16.75
CA ALA A 14 -7.46 -2.52 16.90
C ALA A 14 -6.06 -1.87 16.87
N LEU A 15 -5.89 -0.84 16.04
CA LEU A 15 -4.68 -0.03 16.05
C LEU A 15 -4.68 0.80 17.34
N ALA A 16 -3.72 0.52 18.21
CA ALA A 16 -3.55 1.24 19.48
C ALA A 16 -3.07 2.69 19.27
N ASP A 17 -2.43 2.97 18.14
CA ASP A 17 -1.91 4.28 17.76
C ASP A 17 -2.10 4.51 16.26
N GLU A 18 -2.88 5.52 15.88
CA GLU A 18 -3.07 5.92 14.47
C GLU A 18 -1.76 6.39 13.81
N ARG A 19 -0.73 6.71 14.60
CA ARG A 19 0.60 7.11 14.15
C ARG A 19 1.54 5.93 13.94
N ARG A 20 1.19 4.72 14.38
CA ARG A 20 1.97 3.50 14.14
C ARG A 20 1.21 2.57 13.22
N ILE A 21 1.86 2.19 12.12
CA ILE A 21 1.34 1.22 11.15
C ILE A 21 2.22 -0.01 11.22
N ASP A 22 1.67 -1.13 11.70
CA ASP A 22 2.37 -2.41 11.72
C ASP A 22 2.04 -3.21 10.45
N PHE A 23 3.07 -3.69 9.77
CA PHE A 23 2.93 -4.52 8.57
C PHE A 23 3.90 -5.71 8.63
N GLY A 24 3.39 -6.93 8.55
CA GLY A 24 4.20 -8.15 8.62
C GLY A 24 4.28 -8.90 7.29
N PHE A 25 5.49 -9.28 6.89
CA PHE A 25 5.67 -10.24 5.81
C PHE A 25 5.33 -11.66 6.29
N ASN A 26 4.51 -12.36 5.53
CA ASN A 26 4.08 -13.71 5.88
C ASN A 26 5.22 -14.73 5.82
N LEU A 27 6.12 -14.59 4.84
CA LEU A 27 7.26 -15.48 4.58
C LEU A 27 8.46 -14.66 4.09
N PRO A 28 9.70 -15.17 4.24
CA PRO A 28 10.86 -14.66 3.51
C PRO A 28 10.67 -14.89 2.00
N ASP A 29 11.27 -14.04 1.17
CA ASP A 29 11.10 -14.09 -0.29
C ASP A 29 11.55 -15.44 -0.86
N ALA A 30 12.62 -16.01 -0.33
CA ALA A 30 13.16 -17.31 -0.75
C ALA A 30 12.24 -18.51 -0.44
N ALA A 31 11.25 -18.33 0.46
CA ALA A 31 10.26 -19.35 0.79
C ALA A 31 8.94 -19.18 0.02
N LEU A 32 8.80 -18.14 -0.82
CA LEU A 32 7.61 -17.95 -1.63
C LEU A 32 7.48 -19.08 -2.66
N GLY A 33 6.37 -19.82 -2.59
CA GLY A 33 6.12 -20.96 -3.48
C GLY A 33 6.74 -22.28 -3.02
N ALA A 34 7.43 -22.30 -1.88
CA ALA A 34 7.81 -23.57 -1.24
C ALA A 34 6.55 -24.36 -0.84
N PRO A 35 6.57 -25.70 -0.94
CA PRO A 35 5.47 -26.53 -0.46
C PRO A 35 5.33 -26.38 1.06
N GLU A 36 4.10 -26.46 1.58
CA GLU A 36 3.83 -26.24 3.01
C GLU A 36 4.59 -27.24 3.89
N GLU A 37 4.82 -28.46 3.41
CA GLU A 37 5.58 -29.51 4.11
C GLU A 37 7.06 -29.16 4.31
N ALA A 38 7.60 -28.24 3.52
CA ALA A 38 8.97 -27.74 3.65
C ALA A 38 9.08 -26.57 4.65
N LEU A 39 7.96 -26.02 5.12
CA LEU A 39 7.90 -24.86 6.02
C LEU A 39 7.75 -25.30 7.49
N HIS A 40 8.85 -25.32 8.22
CA HIS A 40 8.90 -25.74 9.62
C HIS A 40 8.80 -24.52 10.56
N ARG A 41 7.61 -24.24 11.07
CA ARG A 41 7.38 -23.20 12.09
C ARG A 41 7.64 -23.76 13.49
N LEU A 42 8.62 -23.22 14.21
CA LEU A 42 9.15 -23.82 15.46
C LEU A 42 8.31 -23.47 16.71
N GLY A 43 6.99 -23.66 16.67
CA GLY A 43 6.06 -23.33 17.77
C GLY A 43 5.84 -21.82 17.98
N VAL A 44 6.81 -21.01 17.60
CA VAL A 44 6.77 -19.55 17.61
C VAL A 44 6.61 -19.04 16.17
N ARG A 45 5.61 -18.19 15.91
CA ARG A 45 5.33 -17.67 14.56
C ARG A 45 6.44 -16.82 13.94
N ALA A 46 7.41 -16.40 14.76
CA ALA A 46 8.58 -15.62 14.35
C ALA A 46 9.80 -16.47 13.99
N LEU A 47 9.74 -17.80 14.16
CA LEU A 47 10.84 -18.72 13.89
C LEU A 47 10.44 -19.67 12.76
N LEU A 48 11.24 -19.69 11.69
CA LEU A 48 10.96 -20.48 10.50
C LEU A 48 12.23 -21.17 10.03
N ARG A 49 12.14 -22.48 9.77
CA ARG A 49 13.12 -23.23 9.00
C ARG A 49 12.46 -23.69 7.70
N VAL A 50 13.18 -23.57 6.60
CA VAL A 50 12.71 -23.99 5.28
C VAL A 50 13.69 -24.98 4.68
N ASP A 51 13.21 -26.18 4.35
CA ASP A 51 14.05 -27.25 3.84
C ASP A 51 14.75 -26.85 2.52
N GLY A 52 16.06 -27.05 2.47
CA GLY A 52 16.89 -26.69 1.32
C GLY A 52 17.05 -25.18 1.08
N VAL A 53 16.49 -24.32 1.93
CA VAL A 53 16.55 -22.86 1.78
C VAL A 53 17.33 -22.22 2.93
N GLY A 54 16.91 -22.39 4.19
CA GLY A 54 17.58 -21.74 5.31
C GLY A 54 16.77 -21.62 6.60
N CYS A 55 17.31 -20.84 7.54
CA CYS A 55 16.72 -20.54 8.83
C CYS A 55 16.42 -19.04 8.92
N PHE A 56 15.26 -18.69 9.47
CA PHE A 56 14.78 -17.32 9.47
C PHE A 56 14.15 -16.93 10.81
N ILE A 57 14.47 -15.73 11.26
CA ILE A 57 13.85 -15.09 12.43
C ILE A 57 13.18 -13.79 11.97
N ARG A 58 11.92 -13.59 12.34
CA ARG A 58 11.20 -12.36 12.06
C ARG A 58 11.58 -11.28 13.06
N CYS A 59 12.01 -10.13 12.54
CA CYS A 59 12.44 -8.95 13.30
C CYS A 59 11.61 -7.72 12.89
N LEU A 60 11.51 -6.74 13.79
CA LEU A 60 10.84 -5.46 13.51
C LEU A 60 11.84 -4.48 12.89
N LEU A 61 11.49 -3.92 11.75
CA LEU A 61 12.20 -2.82 11.12
C LEU A 61 11.37 -1.54 11.27
N PRO A 62 11.72 -0.65 12.22
CA PRO A 62 11.05 0.63 12.36
C PRO A 62 11.50 1.60 11.28
N VAL A 63 10.55 2.28 10.66
CA VAL A 63 10.78 3.29 9.62
C VAL A 63 10.04 4.56 9.99
N ARG A 64 10.80 5.66 10.12
CA ARG A 64 10.24 6.99 10.37
C ARG A 64 9.69 7.58 9.08
N LEU A 65 8.44 7.99 9.09
CA LEU A 65 7.78 8.63 7.96
C LEU A 65 7.44 10.10 8.27
N THR A 66 7.22 10.90 7.23
CA THR A 66 6.69 12.26 7.38
C THR A 66 5.31 12.25 8.03
N ARG A 67 4.88 13.40 8.57
CA ARG A 67 3.61 13.57 9.32
C ARG A 67 3.57 12.74 10.61
N ASP A 68 4.71 12.65 11.30
CA ASP A 68 4.87 11.97 12.59
C ASP A 68 4.28 10.54 12.61
N THR A 69 4.42 9.83 11.48
CA THR A 69 3.96 8.45 11.32
C THR A 69 5.17 7.51 11.39
N GLU A 70 5.02 6.38 12.08
CA GLU A 70 5.97 5.29 12.11
C GLU A 70 5.38 4.06 11.40
N LEU A 71 6.18 3.45 10.53
CA LEU A 71 5.86 2.17 9.91
C LEU A 71 6.78 1.11 10.53
N VAL A 72 6.19 0.09 11.15
CA VAL A 72 6.94 -1.01 11.76
C VAL A 72 6.75 -2.26 10.91
N LEU A 73 7.83 -2.70 10.28
CA LEU A 73 7.82 -3.82 9.36
C LEU A 73 8.29 -5.10 10.04
N GLY A 74 7.42 -6.09 10.19
CA GLY A 74 7.83 -7.45 10.56
C GLY A 74 8.47 -8.15 9.36
N ALA A 75 9.78 -8.04 9.22
CA ALA A 75 10.55 -8.62 8.11
C ALA A 75 11.39 -9.81 8.57
N TRP A 76 11.65 -10.75 7.68
CA TRP A 76 12.45 -11.94 7.96
C TRP A 76 13.94 -11.63 7.80
N THR A 77 14.72 -12.12 8.76
CA THR A 77 16.18 -12.13 8.76
C THR A 77 16.64 -13.57 8.61
N GLU A 78 17.43 -13.85 7.58
CA GLU A 78 18.12 -15.13 7.42
C GLU A 78 19.27 -15.23 8.42
N VAL A 79 19.34 -16.36 9.12
CA VAL A 79 20.30 -16.65 10.18
C VAL A 79 20.85 -18.05 10.03
N ASP A 80 21.93 -18.37 10.74
CA ASP A 80 22.39 -19.74 10.84
C ASP A 80 21.50 -20.61 11.76
N GLU A 81 21.64 -21.94 11.65
CA GLU A 81 20.84 -22.88 12.43
C GLU A 81 21.10 -22.76 13.95
N ALA A 82 22.33 -22.41 14.34
CA ALA A 82 22.71 -22.25 15.74
C ALA A 82 21.96 -21.06 16.38
N THR A 83 21.85 -19.95 15.65
CA THR A 83 21.11 -18.76 16.04
C THR A 83 19.62 -19.04 16.13
N LEU A 84 19.04 -19.74 15.14
CA LEU A 84 17.64 -20.14 15.19
C LEU A 84 17.33 -21.03 16.40
N ARG A 85 18.20 -22.01 16.68
CA ARG A 85 18.05 -22.92 17.82
C ARG A 85 18.14 -22.18 19.15
N ARG A 86 19.14 -21.31 19.30
CA ARG A 86 19.29 -20.44 20.49
C ARG A 86 18.06 -19.55 20.69
N ALA A 87 17.55 -18.95 19.61
CA ALA A 87 16.34 -18.13 19.69
C ALA A 87 15.15 -18.97 20.16
N HIS A 88 14.96 -20.17 19.62
CA HIS A 88 13.90 -21.09 20.05
C HIS A 88 13.99 -21.46 21.54
N GLU A 89 15.20 -21.75 22.03
CA GLU A 89 15.44 -22.08 23.45
C GLU A 89 15.14 -20.91 24.40
N LEU A 90 15.45 -19.67 23.96
CA LEU A 90 15.28 -18.48 24.78
C LEU A 90 13.89 -17.85 24.70
N TRP A 91 13.09 -18.15 23.67
CA TRP A 91 11.90 -17.37 23.31
C TRP A 91 10.87 -17.18 24.43
N GLU A 92 10.62 -18.23 25.21
CA GLU A 92 9.67 -18.23 26.33
C GLU A 92 10.39 -18.12 27.70
N GLN A 93 11.68 -17.76 27.68
CA GLN A 93 12.52 -17.68 28.87
C GLN A 93 12.88 -16.23 29.15
N PRO A 94 13.20 -15.87 30.43
CA PRO A 94 13.67 -14.52 30.76
C PRO A 94 14.91 -14.08 29.95
N GLY A 95 15.71 -15.03 29.48
CA GLY A 95 16.87 -14.77 28.61
C GLY A 95 16.51 -14.27 27.21
N TYR A 96 15.23 -14.23 26.82
CA TYR A 96 14.77 -13.59 25.60
C TYR A 96 15.18 -12.11 25.52
N ALA A 97 15.14 -11.38 26.64
CA ALA A 97 15.53 -9.97 26.70
C ALA A 97 16.98 -9.71 26.26
N ASP A 98 17.86 -10.70 26.39
CA ASP A 98 19.26 -10.63 25.99
C ASP A 98 19.52 -11.19 24.57
N LEU A 99 18.46 -11.60 23.86
CA LEU A 99 18.58 -12.15 22.50
C LEU A 99 19.04 -11.06 21.53
N SER A 100 20.15 -11.34 20.85
CA SER A 100 20.66 -10.56 19.72
C SER A 100 20.70 -11.47 18.50
N VAL A 101 20.11 -10.99 17.41
CA VAL A 101 20.03 -11.69 16.13
C VAL A 101 20.94 -10.99 15.14
N GLU A 102 21.92 -11.71 14.61
CA GLU A 102 22.75 -11.26 13.49
C GLU A 102 22.42 -12.10 12.26
N GLY A 103 22.28 -11.46 11.11
CA GLY A 103 21.90 -12.14 9.89
C GLY A 103 21.76 -11.19 8.71
N THR A 104 21.01 -11.58 7.69
CA THR A 104 20.75 -10.76 6.50
C THR A 104 19.25 -10.64 6.23
N PHE A 105 18.78 -9.48 5.81
CA PHE A 105 17.36 -9.32 5.43
C PHE A 105 16.97 -10.29 4.30
N ALA A 106 15.85 -10.98 4.48
CA ALA A 106 15.35 -12.00 3.57
C ALA A 106 14.06 -11.59 2.84
N ASN A 107 13.62 -10.34 3.00
CA ASN A 107 12.48 -9.78 2.26
C ASN A 107 12.92 -8.61 1.39
N ARG A 108 12.35 -8.54 0.18
CA ARG A 108 12.42 -7.33 -0.64
C ARG A 108 11.38 -6.33 -0.16
N VAL A 109 11.86 -5.29 0.53
CA VAL A 109 10.99 -4.25 1.10
C VAL A 109 11.05 -2.99 0.24
N GLN A 110 9.94 -2.68 -0.43
CA GLN A 110 9.83 -1.43 -1.19
C GLN A 110 9.67 -0.21 -0.25
N PRO A 111 10.19 0.98 -0.62
CA PRO A 111 10.86 1.32 -1.88
C PRO A 111 12.36 0.98 -1.94
N TRP A 112 12.94 0.39 -0.89
CA TRP A 112 14.38 0.12 -0.82
C TRP A 112 14.81 -1.11 -1.64
N GLY A 113 13.90 -2.05 -1.87
CA GLY A 113 14.06 -3.17 -2.79
C GLY A 113 15.34 -3.96 -2.52
N ASP A 114 16.18 -4.05 -3.55
CA ASP A 114 17.41 -4.83 -3.54
C ASP A 114 18.52 -4.23 -2.66
N ASP A 115 18.44 -2.94 -2.29
CA ASP A 115 19.41 -2.36 -1.34
C ASP A 115 19.24 -2.92 0.07
N LEU A 116 18.02 -3.35 0.43
CA LEU A 116 17.71 -3.91 1.74
C LEU A 116 17.81 -5.45 1.73
N LEU A 117 17.39 -6.10 0.64
CA LEU A 117 17.49 -7.55 0.49
C LEU A 117 18.96 -8.00 0.58
N GLY A 118 19.26 -8.94 1.47
CA GLY A 118 20.62 -9.43 1.70
C GLY A 118 21.52 -8.47 2.50
N ALA A 119 21.05 -7.29 2.89
CA ALA A 119 21.82 -6.40 3.76
C ALA A 119 22.01 -7.05 5.13
N ALA A 120 23.24 -7.01 5.64
CA ALA A 120 23.56 -7.51 6.96
C ALA A 120 22.92 -6.66 8.05
N VAL A 121 22.35 -7.29 9.07
CA VAL A 121 21.61 -6.61 10.14
C VAL A 121 21.93 -7.18 11.51
N THR A 122 21.70 -6.33 12.51
CA THR A 122 21.63 -6.74 13.92
C THR A 122 20.28 -6.30 14.47
N ALA A 123 19.55 -7.24 15.03
CA ALA A 123 18.31 -7.00 15.78
C ALA A 123 18.47 -7.39 17.24
N LYS A 124 17.83 -6.64 18.14
CA LYS A 124 17.88 -6.85 19.58
C LYS A 124 16.49 -6.74 20.19
N VAL A 125 16.24 -7.50 21.24
CA VAL A 125 15.01 -7.35 22.02
C VAL A 125 15.10 -6.07 22.86
N THR A 126 14.26 -5.09 22.54
CA THR A 126 14.14 -3.83 23.30
C THR A 126 12.96 -3.85 24.27
N ASP A 127 11.94 -4.63 23.93
CA ASP A 127 10.76 -4.93 24.74
C ASP A 127 10.57 -6.46 24.74
N PRO A 128 10.58 -7.13 25.90
CA PRO A 128 10.37 -8.59 25.99
C PRO A 128 9.04 -9.08 25.42
N GLU A 129 8.04 -8.20 25.26
CA GLU A 129 6.73 -8.54 24.69
C GLU A 129 6.67 -8.32 23.16
N GLU A 130 7.71 -7.73 22.55
CA GLU A 130 7.80 -7.52 21.10
C GLU A 130 8.85 -8.45 20.45
N LEU A 131 8.81 -8.54 19.11
CA LEU A 131 9.85 -9.21 18.34
C LEU A 131 11.17 -8.42 18.39
N PRO A 132 12.34 -9.05 18.13
CA PRO A 132 13.61 -8.33 18.11
C PRO A 132 13.57 -7.17 17.10
N CYS A 133 13.97 -5.98 17.53
CA CYS A 133 13.97 -4.77 16.72
C CYS A 133 15.33 -4.57 16.04
N VAL A 134 15.34 -4.28 14.74
CA VAL A 134 16.54 -4.01 13.96
C VAL A 134 17.14 -2.69 14.43
N VAL A 135 18.34 -2.76 15.01
CA VAL A 135 19.07 -1.61 15.55
C VAL A 135 20.24 -1.19 14.65
N GLU A 136 20.70 -2.08 13.77
CA GLU A 136 21.79 -1.82 12.84
C GLU A 136 21.51 -2.47 11.48
N VAL A 137 21.79 -1.74 10.40
CA VAL A 137 21.84 -2.26 9.02
C VAL A 137 23.19 -1.89 8.43
N ARG A 138 24.02 -2.89 8.12
CA ARG A 138 25.35 -2.74 7.53
C ARG A 138 25.28 -2.78 6.01
N HIS A 139 24.81 -1.68 5.45
CA HIS A 139 24.82 -1.45 4.00
C HIS A 139 24.98 0.05 3.71
N PRO A 140 25.81 0.45 2.71
CA PRO A 140 26.11 1.87 2.47
C PRO A 140 24.87 2.73 2.19
N VAL A 141 23.83 2.14 1.57
CA VAL A 141 22.58 2.83 1.24
C VAL A 141 21.48 2.48 2.21
N ALA A 142 21.26 1.19 2.50
CA ALA A 142 20.11 0.76 3.30
C ALA A 142 20.21 1.12 4.79
N SER A 143 21.39 1.40 5.34
CA SER A 143 21.52 2.00 6.70
C SER A 143 20.69 3.27 6.90
N ARG A 144 20.36 3.97 5.81
CA ARG A 144 19.50 5.17 5.83
C ARG A 144 18.06 4.87 6.22
N VAL A 145 17.60 3.62 6.11
CA VAL A 145 16.23 3.23 6.46
C VAL A 145 15.92 3.53 7.93
N LEU A 146 16.89 3.29 8.82
CA LEU A 146 16.74 3.50 10.28
C LEU A 146 16.96 4.95 10.70
N THR A 147 17.73 5.72 9.93
CA THR A 147 18.25 7.02 10.37
C THR A 147 17.55 8.21 9.74
N ARG A 148 16.89 8.03 8.59
CA ARG A 148 16.18 9.11 7.88
C ARG A 148 14.67 9.04 8.12
N THR A 149 14.03 10.20 7.94
CA THR A 149 12.58 10.29 7.76
C THR A 149 12.26 10.22 6.27
N TRP A 150 11.32 9.35 5.91
CA TRP A 150 10.91 9.09 4.52
C TRP A 150 9.56 9.71 4.21
N ASP A 151 9.29 10.06 2.96
CA ASP A 151 7.97 10.53 2.58
C ASP A 151 6.91 9.43 2.77
N ARG A 152 5.93 9.72 3.63
CA ARG A 152 4.89 8.77 4.03
C ARG A 152 4.16 8.17 2.84
N ASP A 153 3.71 9.01 1.92
CA ASP A 153 2.86 8.58 0.81
C ASP A 153 3.69 7.80 -0.22
N HIS A 154 4.94 8.20 -0.46
CA HIS A 154 5.89 7.47 -1.30
C HIS A 154 6.19 6.06 -0.77
N VAL A 155 6.35 5.89 0.55
CA VAL A 155 6.61 4.56 1.14
C VAL A 155 5.33 3.72 1.18
N LEU A 156 4.24 4.26 1.75
CA LEU A 156 3.00 3.50 1.97
C LEU A 156 2.29 3.09 0.66
N SER A 157 2.47 3.87 -0.42
CA SER A 157 1.90 3.51 -1.74
C SER A 157 2.52 2.25 -2.35
N ARG A 158 3.66 1.77 -1.83
CA ARG A 158 4.33 0.54 -2.30
C ARG A 158 3.76 -0.74 -1.70
N PHE A 159 2.87 -0.62 -0.71
CA PHE A 159 2.22 -1.75 -0.06
C PHE A 159 0.86 -2.00 -0.73
N PRO A 160 0.67 -3.13 -1.44
CA PRO A 160 -0.57 -3.43 -2.13
C PRO A 160 -1.71 -3.84 -1.20
N GLN A 161 -1.43 -4.17 0.06
CA GLN A 161 -2.45 -4.55 1.03
C GLN A 161 -3.29 -3.34 1.44
N PRO A 162 -4.52 -3.55 1.93
CA PRO A 162 -5.31 -2.47 2.49
C PRO A 162 -4.58 -1.82 3.67
N LEU A 163 -4.56 -0.49 3.69
CA LEU A 163 -3.96 0.28 4.77
C LEU A 163 -5.03 0.97 5.62
N PRO A 164 -4.77 1.20 6.91
CA PRO A 164 -5.74 1.84 7.80
C PRO A 164 -5.87 3.36 7.59
N VAL A 165 -5.12 3.91 6.65
CA VAL A 165 -5.00 5.35 6.41
C VAL A 165 -5.05 5.65 4.93
N ASP A 166 -5.48 6.87 4.60
CA ASP A 166 -5.43 7.35 3.22
C ASP A 166 -3.98 7.59 2.77
N VAL A 167 -3.70 7.24 1.52
CA VAL A 167 -2.38 7.35 0.90
C VAL A 167 -2.49 8.02 -0.47
N ARG A 168 -1.62 8.98 -0.75
CA ARG A 168 -1.43 9.51 -2.10
C ARG A 168 -0.61 8.51 -2.92
N THR A 169 -1.19 7.98 -3.98
CA THR A 169 -0.54 7.03 -4.90
C THR A 169 -0.14 7.75 -6.18
N ASP A 170 1.11 7.56 -6.60
CA ASP A 170 1.62 7.98 -7.90
C ASP A 170 1.14 7.01 -8.98
N LEU A 171 0.49 7.54 -10.01
CA LEU A 171 -0.05 6.78 -11.16
C LEU A 171 0.91 6.79 -12.36
N GLY A 172 2.06 7.47 -12.24
CA GLY A 172 2.91 7.81 -13.37
C GLY A 172 2.35 8.97 -14.19
N GLY A 173 3.10 9.41 -15.21
CA GLY A 173 2.68 10.53 -16.05
C GLY A 173 2.41 11.84 -15.30
N ARG A 174 3.02 12.00 -14.11
CA ARG A 174 2.82 13.13 -13.16
C ARG A 174 1.42 13.18 -12.54
N TRP A 175 0.65 12.10 -12.65
CA TRP A 175 -0.64 11.95 -12.01
C TRP A 175 -0.50 11.31 -10.64
N SER A 176 -1.34 11.75 -9.72
CA SER A 176 -1.52 11.08 -8.44
C SER A 176 -2.99 11.05 -8.05
N VAL A 177 -3.35 10.08 -7.21
CA VAL A 177 -4.72 9.88 -6.71
C VAL A 177 -4.70 9.44 -5.26
N LEU A 178 -5.81 9.66 -4.55
CA LEU A 178 -5.98 9.22 -3.18
C LEU A 178 -6.47 7.78 -3.20
N ARG A 179 -5.67 6.85 -2.69
CA ARG A 179 -6.15 5.55 -2.24
C ARG A 179 -6.67 5.71 -0.81
N THR A 180 -7.98 5.57 -0.62
CA THR A 180 -8.57 5.71 0.71
C THR A 180 -8.27 4.49 1.59
N ALA A 181 -8.31 4.68 2.90
CA ALA A 181 -8.16 3.62 3.89
C ALA A 181 -9.07 2.41 3.60
N GLY A 182 -8.56 1.21 3.86
CA GLY A 182 -9.25 -0.05 3.64
C GLY A 182 -9.24 -0.58 2.19
N LEU A 183 -8.67 0.16 1.24
CA LEU A 183 -8.49 -0.32 -0.14
C LEU A 183 -7.11 -0.96 -0.34
N GLY A 184 -7.09 -2.20 -0.84
CA GLY A 184 -5.88 -2.77 -1.45
C GLY A 184 -5.54 -2.08 -2.76
N ALA A 185 -4.35 -2.32 -3.31
CA ALA A 185 -3.92 -1.81 -4.60
C ALA A 185 -3.35 -2.93 -5.48
N SER A 186 -3.67 -2.90 -6.76
CA SER A 186 -3.06 -3.74 -7.78
C SER A 186 -3.00 -2.99 -9.12
N PHE A 187 -2.16 -3.45 -10.04
CA PHE A 187 -2.13 -2.96 -11.41
C PHE A 187 -2.50 -4.09 -12.35
N ALA A 188 -3.57 -3.89 -13.15
CA ALA A 188 -4.08 -4.88 -14.08
C ALA A 188 -4.76 -4.18 -15.26
N ASP A 189 -4.65 -4.75 -16.45
CA ASP A 189 -5.29 -4.24 -17.67
C ASP A 189 -4.98 -2.77 -18.00
N GLY A 190 -3.76 -2.33 -17.66
CA GLY A 190 -3.31 -0.95 -17.89
C GLY A 190 -3.90 0.10 -16.93
N ALA A 191 -4.50 -0.34 -15.83
CA ALA A 191 -5.10 0.52 -14.82
C ALA A 191 -4.64 0.15 -13.40
N ASP A 192 -4.56 1.17 -12.54
CA ASP A 192 -4.45 1.00 -11.10
C ASP A 192 -5.83 0.69 -10.52
N HIS A 193 -5.94 -0.40 -9.77
CA HIS A 193 -7.17 -0.82 -9.10
C HIS A 193 -7.01 -0.68 -7.59
N PHE A 194 -7.99 -0.06 -6.96
CA PHE A 194 -8.13 0.03 -5.52
C PHE A 194 -9.39 -0.68 -5.07
N THR A 195 -9.27 -1.73 -4.25
CA THR A 195 -10.38 -2.66 -3.99
C THR A 195 -10.59 -2.95 -2.50
N ALA A 196 -11.86 -2.99 -2.12
CA ALA A 196 -12.41 -3.54 -0.88
C ALA A 196 -13.58 -4.47 -1.24
N PRO A 197 -14.14 -5.24 -0.28
CA PRO A 197 -15.25 -6.16 -0.55
C PRO A 197 -16.52 -5.50 -1.10
N ASP A 198 -16.81 -4.27 -0.69
CA ASP A 198 -18.04 -3.52 -0.96
C ASP A 198 -17.89 -2.40 -2.00
N ARG A 199 -16.64 -2.02 -2.32
CA ARG A 199 -16.34 -0.95 -3.27
C ARG A 199 -15.00 -1.12 -3.97
N SER A 200 -14.91 -0.56 -5.17
CA SER A 200 -13.68 -0.51 -5.96
C SER A 200 -13.57 0.78 -6.74
N ALA A 201 -12.33 1.16 -7.04
CA ALA A 201 -11.98 2.25 -7.94
C ALA A 201 -10.91 1.75 -8.91
N SER A 202 -11.05 2.03 -10.20
CA SER A 202 -10.00 1.80 -11.20
C SER A 202 -9.62 3.12 -11.86
N VAL A 203 -8.31 3.36 -12.04
CA VAL A 203 -7.77 4.57 -12.64
C VAL A 203 -6.91 4.21 -13.84
N SER A 204 -7.21 4.80 -14.99
CA SER A 204 -6.43 4.63 -16.22
C SER A 204 -5.94 5.98 -16.72
N LEU A 205 -4.72 5.98 -17.30
CA LEU A 205 -4.16 7.16 -17.94
C LEU A 205 -4.33 7.06 -19.46
N MET A 206 -4.79 8.15 -20.08
CA MET A 206 -5.04 8.26 -21.51
C MET A 206 -4.23 9.43 -22.07
N ARG A 207 -3.56 9.22 -23.20
CA ARG A 207 -2.85 10.30 -23.91
C ARG A 207 -3.73 10.85 -25.02
N ASP A 208 -3.60 12.15 -25.22
CA ASP A 208 -4.18 12.81 -26.38
C ASP A 208 -3.33 12.49 -27.62
N ASP A 209 -3.97 11.99 -28.68
CA ASP A 209 -3.37 11.72 -29.98
C ASP A 209 -3.41 12.94 -30.92
N VAL A 210 -4.13 14.00 -30.54
CA VAL A 210 -4.27 15.25 -31.30
C VAL A 210 -3.38 16.33 -30.67
N PRO A 211 -2.26 16.71 -31.32
CA PRO A 211 -1.36 17.73 -30.79
C PRO A 211 -2.05 19.08 -30.59
N GLY A 212 -1.89 19.68 -29.40
CA GLY A 212 -2.38 21.03 -29.10
C GLY A 212 -3.89 21.15 -28.91
N ARG A 213 -4.64 20.02 -28.90
CA ARG A 213 -6.07 20.02 -28.58
C ARG A 213 -6.30 20.59 -27.17
N ALA A 214 -7.31 21.45 -27.04
CA ALA A 214 -7.67 22.01 -25.75
C ALA A 214 -8.22 20.89 -24.83
N PRO A 215 -7.96 20.93 -23.51
CA PRO A 215 -8.48 19.93 -22.57
C PRO A 215 -9.99 19.70 -22.67
N GLU A 216 -10.75 20.73 -23.04
CA GLU A 216 -12.21 20.64 -23.18
C GLU A 216 -12.65 19.86 -24.42
N ASP A 217 -11.93 20.03 -25.52
CA ASP A 217 -12.17 19.26 -26.75
C ASP A 217 -11.71 17.81 -26.57
N PHE A 218 -10.63 17.59 -25.80
CA PHE A 218 -10.21 16.24 -25.43
C PHE A 218 -11.24 15.56 -24.55
N LEU A 219 -11.76 16.25 -23.52
CA LEU A 219 -12.86 15.73 -22.71
C LEU A 219 -14.07 15.37 -23.56
N THR A 220 -14.44 16.23 -24.52
CA THR A 220 -15.56 15.96 -25.43
C THR A 220 -15.36 14.68 -26.24
N ALA A 221 -14.14 14.44 -26.73
CA ALA A 221 -13.81 13.20 -27.42
C ALA A 221 -13.83 11.97 -26.51
N LEU A 222 -13.34 12.08 -25.26
CA LEU A 222 -13.39 11.00 -24.27
C LEU A 222 -14.83 10.62 -23.88
N LEU A 223 -15.75 11.59 -23.91
CA LEU A 223 -17.17 11.37 -23.61
C LEU A 223 -17.99 10.91 -24.82
N SER A 224 -17.37 10.72 -25.98
CA SER A 224 -18.07 10.21 -27.16
C SER A 224 -18.65 8.83 -26.89
N GLY A 225 -19.98 8.70 -26.95
CA GLY A 225 -20.70 7.45 -26.66
C GLY A 225 -21.03 7.22 -25.18
N ALA A 226 -20.71 8.16 -24.29
CA ALA A 226 -21.16 8.13 -22.91
C ALA A 226 -22.70 8.23 -22.83
N PRO A 227 -23.35 7.59 -21.84
CA PRO A 227 -24.80 7.67 -21.69
C PRO A 227 -25.25 9.10 -21.37
N ASP A 228 -26.42 9.49 -21.87
CA ASP A 228 -27.03 10.76 -21.48
C ASP A 228 -27.54 10.66 -20.04
N THR A 229 -26.89 11.38 -19.14
CA THR A 229 -27.24 11.41 -17.71
C THR A 229 -27.97 12.69 -17.34
N ARG A 230 -28.87 12.57 -16.36
CA ARG A 230 -29.65 13.71 -15.86
C ARG A 230 -28.70 14.79 -15.34
N PRO A 231 -29.03 16.09 -15.45
CA PRO A 231 -28.20 17.17 -14.93
C PRO A 231 -27.82 17.04 -13.44
N ALA A 232 -28.68 16.44 -12.62
CA ALA A 232 -28.42 16.18 -11.20
C ALA A 232 -27.43 15.01 -10.94
N GLN A 233 -27.08 14.23 -11.97
CA GLN A 233 -26.21 13.06 -11.90
C GLN A 233 -24.87 13.29 -12.62
N ARG A 234 -24.51 14.55 -12.83
CA ARG A 234 -23.24 14.95 -13.43
C ARG A 234 -22.70 16.19 -12.76
N VAL A 235 -21.38 16.31 -12.75
CA VAL A 235 -20.67 17.44 -12.19
C VAL A 235 -19.49 17.80 -13.08
N ARG A 236 -19.20 19.09 -13.18
CA ARG A 236 -18.08 19.63 -13.94
C ARG A 236 -17.37 20.67 -13.10
N GLU A 237 -16.06 20.57 -13.00
CA GLU A 237 -15.22 21.42 -12.17
C GLU A 237 -13.94 21.81 -12.93
N PRO A 238 -13.36 22.98 -12.68
CA PRO A 238 -12.03 23.30 -13.20
C PRO A 238 -10.94 22.44 -12.55
N LEU A 239 -9.88 22.13 -13.29
CA LEU A 239 -8.67 21.45 -12.81
C LEU A 239 -7.44 22.19 -13.32
N GLY A 240 -6.91 23.16 -12.57
CA GLY A 240 -5.76 23.95 -13.03
C GLY A 240 -5.90 24.39 -14.49
N GLY A 241 -4.90 24.10 -15.32
CA GLY A 241 -4.93 24.33 -16.78
C GLY A 241 -5.78 23.32 -17.59
N GLY A 242 -6.86 22.79 -17.02
CA GLY A 242 -7.65 21.68 -17.53
C GLY A 242 -9.04 21.58 -16.90
N VAL A 243 -9.70 20.43 -17.07
CA VAL A 243 -11.10 20.24 -16.69
C VAL A 243 -11.33 18.89 -15.99
N ARG A 244 -12.27 18.87 -15.04
CA ARG A 244 -12.80 17.68 -14.41
C ARG A 244 -14.26 17.53 -14.81
N TYR A 245 -14.67 16.32 -15.18
CA TYR A 245 -16.06 15.96 -15.40
C TYR A 245 -16.37 14.60 -14.81
N ALA A 246 -17.54 14.44 -14.21
CA ALA A 246 -18.00 13.13 -13.75
C ALA A 246 -19.51 12.98 -13.90
N PHE A 247 -19.96 11.73 -13.97
CA PHE A 247 -21.36 11.35 -13.89
C PHE A 247 -21.51 10.03 -13.14
N TRP A 248 -22.71 9.73 -12.66
CA TRP A 248 -23.00 8.50 -11.94
C TRP A 248 -24.39 7.97 -12.23
N LEU A 249 -24.55 6.66 -12.09
CA LEU A 249 -25.79 5.95 -12.39
C LEU A 249 -25.94 4.71 -11.49
N THR A 250 -27.16 4.21 -11.43
CA THR A 250 -27.50 2.95 -10.74
C THR A 250 -28.09 2.02 -11.79
N PRO A 251 -27.35 1.02 -12.30
CA PRO A 251 -27.88 0.07 -13.26
C PRO A 251 -29.08 -0.67 -12.67
N GLN A 252 -30.13 -0.88 -13.46
CA GLN A 252 -31.36 -1.52 -13.01
C GLN A 252 -31.30 -3.06 -13.05
N ASP A 253 -30.26 -3.65 -13.67
CA ASP A 253 -30.31 -5.02 -14.21
C ASP A 253 -29.38 -6.05 -13.52
N SER A 254 -28.68 -5.69 -12.45
CA SER A 254 -27.63 -6.55 -11.86
C SER A 254 -28.09 -7.50 -10.74
N GLY A 255 -29.38 -7.59 -10.40
CA GLY A 255 -29.90 -8.45 -9.31
C GLY A 255 -29.44 -8.06 -7.89
N ARG A 256 -28.43 -7.20 -7.77
CA ARG A 256 -28.03 -6.43 -6.58
C ARG A 256 -27.88 -4.96 -6.97
N PRO A 257 -28.31 -4.00 -6.14
CA PRO A 257 -28.10 -2.58 -6.42
C PRO A 257 -26.59 -2.32 -6.36
N ARG A 258 -25.99 -2.03 -7.51
CA ARG A 258 -24.60 -1.57 -7.62
C ARG A 258 -24.65 -0.16 -8.16
N HIS A 259 -23.86 0.74 -7.60
CA HIS A 259 -23.76 2.11 -8.04
C HIS A 259 -22.45 2.31 -8.79
N GLU A 260 -22.50 3.10 -9.85
CA GLU A 260 -21.35 3.35 -10.71
C GLU A 260 -21.09 4.86 -10.80
N PHE A 261 -19.82 5.22 -10.70
CA PHE A 261 -19.33 6.57 -10.87
C PHE A 261 -18.23 6.58 -11.92
N TYR A 262 -18.36 7.47 -12.89
CA TYR A 262 -17.38 7.67 -13.97
C TYR A 262 -16.87 9.10 -13.87
N GLY A 263 -15.55 9.25 -13.71
CA GLY A 263 -14.89 10.53 -13.58
C GLY A 263 -13.74 10.66 -14.57
N MET A 264 -13.54 11.87 -15.08
CA MET A 264 -12.42 12.26 -15.93
C MET A 264 -11.75 13.49 -15.32
N ALA A 265 -10.42 13.49 -15.35
CA ALA A 265 -9.58 14.64 -15.04
C ALA A 265 -8.64 14.84 -16.24
N VAL A 266 -8.78 15.96 -16.95
CA VAL A 266 -8.12 16.20 -18.23
C VAL A 266 -7.17 17.39 -18.10
N ALA A 267 -5.91 17.16 -18.43
CA ALA A 267 -4.87 18.17 -18.57
C ALA A 267 -4.40 18.24 -20.03
N PRO A 268 -3.59 19.24 -20.44
CA PRO A 268 -3.09 19.31 -21.80
C PRO A 268 -2.32 18.04 -22.19
N GLY A 269 -2.81 17.33 -23.21
CA GLY A 269 -2.17 16.14 -23.77
C GLY A 269 -2.37 14.83 -22.99
N ILE A 270 -3.03 14.85 -21.83
CA ILE A 270 -3.18 13.66 -20.98
C ILE A 270 -4.44 13.75 -20.09
N ALA A 271 -5.09 12.62 -19.85
CA ALA A 271 -6.22 12.50 -18.95
C ALA A 271 -6.05 11.31 -18.00
N ALA A 272 -6.66 11.42 -16.82
CA ALA A 272 -6.91 10.30 -15.92
C ALA A 272 -8.42 10.02 -15.89
N GLY A 273 -8.79 8.77 -16.20
CA GLY A 273 -10.15 8.26 -16.09
C GLY A 273 -10.28 7.45 -14.81
N LEU A 274 -11.37 7.65 -14.09
CA LEU A 274 -11.73 6.94 -12.87
C LEU A 274 -13.07 6.26 -13.08
N HIS A 275 -13.14 4.99 -12.74
CA HIS A 275 -14.39 4.27 -12.58
C HIS A 275 -14.48 3.74 -11.15
N CYS A 276 -15.53 4.11 -10.42
CA CYS A 276 -15.82 3.54 -9.12
C CYS A 276 -17.10 2.70 -9.17
N SER A 277 -17.11 1.63 -8.40
CA SER A 277 -18.25 0.74 -8.24
C SER A 277 -18.45 0.40 -6.77
N TYR A 278 -19.66 0.56 -6.24
CA TYR A 278 -19.93 0.46 -4.80
C TYR A 278 -21.37 0.02 -4.51
N GLU A 279 -21.60 -0.62 -3.36
CA GLU A 279 -22.92 -1.15 -2.96
C GLU A 279 -23.80 -0.11 -2.23
N ASP A 280 -23.22 0.72 -1.35
CA ASP A 280 -23.98 1.72 -0.57
C ASP A 280 -24.11 3.05 -1.36
N PRO A 281 -25.32 3.57 -1.65
CA PRO A 281 -25.48 4.86 -2.32
C PRO A 281 -24.77 6.04 -1.61
N ALA A 282 -24.53 5.96 -0.31
CA ALA A 282 -23.77 6.97 0.44
C ALA A 282 -22.31 7.08 -0.02
N ASP A 283 -21.73 6.02 -0.59
CA ASP A 283 -20.36 5.99 -1.11
C ASP A 283 -20.20 6.82 -2.40
N LEU A 284 -21.25 7.45 -2.93
CA LEU A 284 -21.10 8.51 -3.93
C LEU A 284 -20.18 9.64 -3.43
N ALA A 285 -20.26 9.99 -2.13
CA ALA A 285 -19.37 11.00 -1.55
C ALA A 285 -17.91 10.54 -1.55
N TRP A 286 -17.67 9.25 -1.29
CA TRP A 286 -16.36 8.62 -1.38
C TRP A 286 -15.82 8.61 -2.82
N ALA A 287 -16.63 8.20 -3.80
CA ALA A 287 -16.22 8.18 -5.22
C ALA A 287 -15.86 9.58 -5.72
N GLN A 288 -16.68 10.58 -5.38
CA GLN A 288 -16.38 11.98 -5.68
C GLN A 288 -15.10 12.48 -5.00
N ARG A 289 -14.83 12.05 -3.77
CA ARG A 289 -13.60 12.40 -3.04
C ARG A 289 -12.37 11.86 -3.76
N ILE A 290 -12.37 10.59 -4.18
CA ILE A 290 -11.27 10.00 -4.95
C ILE A 290 -11.08 10.74 -6.27
N TRP A 291 -12.17 10.99 -7.01
CA TRP A 291 -12.12 11.72 -8.28
C TRP A 291 -11.54 13.12 -8.15
N ARG A 292 -12.00 13.92 -7.19
CA ARG A 292 -11.47 15.27 -6.93
C ARG A 292 -10.01 15.26 -6.50
N SER A 293 -9.55 14.12 -5.98
CA SER A 293 -8.16 13.93 -5.60
C SER A 293 -7.24 13.64 -6.78
N LEU A 294 -7.75 13.33 -7.98
CA LEU A 294 -6.92 13.19 -9.17
C LEU A 294 -6.20 14.51 -9.42
N ASP A 295 -4.89 14.49 -9.30
CA ASP A 295 -4.05 15.68 -9.44
C ASP A 295 -2.92 15.43 -10.42
N HIS A 296 -2.72 16.39 -11.31
CA HIS A 296 -1.64 16.38 -12.29
C HIS A 296 -0.73 17.54 -11.97
N ALA A 297 0.49 17.25 -11.51
CA ALA A 297 1.43 18.29 -11.16
C ALA A 297 1.80 19.11 -12.40
N VAL A 298 1.31 20.35 -12.51
CA VAL A 298 1.67 21.27 -13.60
C VAL A 298 2.92 22.04 -13.19
N ASN A 299 4.07 21.70 -13.79
CA ASN A 299 5.39 22.36 -13.64
C ASN A 299 5.59 23.24 -12.40
N THR A 300 5.87 22.65 -11.24
CA THR A 300 6.79 23.27 -10.29
C THR A 300 8.21 23.01 -10.80
N ARG A 301 8.75 24.01 -11.50
CA ARG A 301 10.19 24.12 -11.74
C ARG A 301 10.93 24.41 -10.44
#